data_AF-A0A2N9MVG0-F1
#
_entry.id   AF-A0A2N9MVG0-F1
#
_cell.length_a   1.000
_cell.length_b   1.000
_cell.length_c   1.000
_cell.angle_alpha   90.00
_cell.angle_beta   90.00
_cell.angle_gamma   90.00
#
_symmetry.space_group_name_H-M   'P 1'
#
loop_
_entity.id
_entity.type
_entity.pdbx_description
1 polymer ?
#
loop_
_entity_poly.entity_id
_entity_poly.type
_entity_poly.pdbx_seq_one_letter_code
_entity_poly.pdbx_strand_id
1 'polypeptide(L)'
;MFGLPGLFRFIGLSLFATSLATPQGPAPATPPTFRSQSDLALIDFAVTQHGKYVSNIGKDDIEVREDGQRQEAAFFETRHSLQTLPTDVILAFDCSRQMRDAGFLNPQTIQAKLLGEGDGMRIAVYGFSDQAYRLTGTRDVGELNRAAGLLMQTPARPLPLLYKSI
;
A
#
# COMPACT_ATOMS: atom_id res chain seq x y z
N MET A 1 42.28 18.10 -81.79
CA MET A 1 43.26 19.11 -81.33
C MET A 1 43.71 18.70 -79.95
N PHE A 2 45.01 18.40 -79.80
CA PHE A 2 45.78 18.21 -78.55
C PHE A 2 45.33 17.06 -77.61
N GLY A 3 46.17 16.18 -77.08
CA GLY A 3 47.63 16.19 -76.91
C GLY A 3 47.93 15.63 -75.51
N LEU A 4 48.51 14.43 -75.44
CA LEU A 4 49.26 13.87 -74.30
C LEU A 4 50.45 14.80 -73.89
N PRO A 5 51.25 14.61 -72.80
CA PRO A 5 51.48 13.40 -71.97
C PRO A 5 51.82 13.64 -70.45
N GLY A 6 52.09 12.52 -69.74
CA GLY A 6 53.08 12.43 -68.64
C GLY A 6 52.52 12.59 -67.22
N LEU A 7 53.05 11.97 -66.16
CA LEU A 7 54.32 11.27 -65.94
C LEU A 7 54.26 10.55 -64.57
N PHE A 8 54.69 9.29 -64.53
CA PHE A 8 55.32 8.49 -63.46
C PHE A 8 54.94 8.60 -61.96
N ARG A 9 54.66 7.40 -61.42
CA ARG A 9 55.11 6.80 -60.13
C ARG A 9 54.75 7.52 -58.82
N PHE A 10 54.17 6.79 -57.88
CA PHE A 10 54.90 6.01 -56.86
C PHE A 10 53.89 5.23 -55.99
N ILE A 11 54.26 3.99 -55.67
CA ILE A 11 53.58 3.14 -54.69
C ILE A 11 53.75 3.80 -53.32
N GLY A 12 52.67 4.34 -52.78
CA GLY A 12 52.56 4.76 -51.38
C GLY A 12 51.79 3.71 -50.59
N LEU A 13 52.52 2.88 -49.85
CA LEU A 13 51.98 1.94 -48.87
C LEU A 13 51.38 2.75 -47.70
N SER A 14 50.08 3.04 -47.75
CA SER A 14 49.35 3.60 -46.60
C SER A 14 48.96 2.48 -45.65
N LEU A 15 49.66 2.41 -44.51
CA LEU A 15 49.17 1.73 -43.31
C LEU A 15 47.84 2.38 -42.90
N PHE A 16 46.73 1.70 -43.13
CA PHE A 16 45.46 2.05 -42.51
C PHE A 16 45.48 1.52 -41.08
N ALA A 17 45.77 2.39 -40.11
CA ALA A 17 45.43 2.14 -38.73
C ALA A 17 43.90 2.22 -38.60
N THR A 18 43.22 1.07 -38.61
CA THR A 18 41.79 0.99 -38.34
C THR A 18 41.55 1.27 -36.86
N SER A 19 41.12 2.49 -36.53
CA SER A 19 40.50 2.79 -35.25
C SER A 19 39.15 2.08 -35.19
N LEU A 20 38.99 1.15 -34.22
CA LEU A 20 37.70 0.58 -33.87
C LEU A 20 36.86 1.69 -33.24
N ALA A 21 35.99 2.32 -34.02
CA ALA A 21 34.93 3.17 -33.49
C ALA A 21 33.91 2.27 -32.79
N THR A 22 33.86 2.34 -31.45
CA THR A 22 32.75 1.75 -30.68
C THR A 22 31.49 2.58 -30.96
N PRO A 23 30.37 1.97 -31.40
CA PRO A 23 29.13 2.70 -31.57
C PRO A 23 28.65 3.20 -30.20
N GLN A 24 28.62 4.51 -30.02
CA GLN A 24 28.02 5.15 -28.85
C GLN A 24 26.50 4.99 -28.99
N GLY A 25 25.93 4.02 -28.26
CA GLY A 25 24.50 3.80 -28.20
C GLY A 25 23.75 5.05 -27.68
N PRO A 26 22.46 5.21 -28.00
CA PRO A 26 21.68 6.36 -27.56
C PRO A 26 21.74 6.48 -26.04
N ALA A 27 21.97 7.70 -25.54
CA ALA A 27 21.92 7.98 -24.11
C ALA A 27 20.55 7.54 -23.54
N PRO A 28 20.50 6.86 -22.39
CA PRO A 28 19.25 6.42 -21.81
C PRO A 28 18.33 7.63 -21.56
N ALA A 29 17.14 7.60 -22.15
CA ALA A 29 16.13 8.63 -21.94
C ALA A 29 15.69 8.61 -20.47
N THR A 30 15.89 9.71 -19.75
CA THR A 30 15.41 9.84 -18.38
C THR A 30 13.88 9.78 -18.40
N PRO A 31 13.24 8.83 -17.69
CA PRO A 31 11.79 8.74 -17.66
C PRO A 31 11.19 10.02 -17.02
N PRO A 32 9.99 10.46 -17.46
CA PRO A 32 9.35 11.63 -16.89
C PRO A 32 8.99 11.39 -15.43
N THR A 33 9.47 12.27 -14.55
CA THR A 33 9.12 12.24 -13.12
C THR A 33 7.81 13.00 -12.92
N PHE A 34 6.73 12.27 -12.61
CA PHE A 34 5.47 12.88 -12.19
C PHE A 34 5.52 13.23 -10.71
N ARG A 35 5.22 14.48 -10.35
CA ARG A 35 5.10 14.94 -8.97
C ARG A 35 3.71 15.51 -8.76
N SER A 36 2.99 14.98 -7.79
CA SER A 36 1.73 15.53 -7.28
C SER A 36 1.97 16.08 -5.88
N GLN A 37 1.52 17.30 -5.60
CA GLN A 37 1.58 17.90 -4.27
C GLN A 37 0.19 18.48 -3.98
N SER A 38 -0.33 18.19 -2.79
CA SER A 38 -1.58 18.75 -2.27
C SER A 38 -1.28 19.53 -1.01
N ASP A 39 -1.91 20.69 -0.87
CA ASP A 39 -1.91 21.48 0.36
C ASP A 39 -3.33 21.42 0.92
N LEU A 40 -3.47 20.95 2.15
CA LEU A 40 -4.75 20.63 2.78
C LEU A 40 -4.83 21.29 4.15
N ALA A 41 -5.92 22.01 4.40
CA ALA A 41 -6.24 22.56 5.70
C ALA A 41 -7.38 21.74 6.34
N LEU A 42 -7.16 21.26 7.56
CA LEU A 42 -8.19 20.61 8.36
C LEU A 42 -8.90 21.64 9.22
N ILE A 43 -10.23 21.68 9.14
CA ILE A 43 -11.07 22.62 9.91
C ILE A 43 -11.99 21.82 10.82
N ASP A 44 -11.69 21.84 12.12
CA ASP A 44 -12.55 21.26 13.15
C ASP A 44 -13.57 22.30 13.63
N PHE A 45 -14.85 21.95 13.62
CA PHE A 45 -15.91 22.82 14.13
C PHE A 45 -17.01 22.01 14.84
N ALA A 46 -17.76 22.69 15.69
CA ALA A 46 -18.96 22.16 16.32
C ALA A 46 -20.07 23.21 16.27
N VAL A 47 -21.28 22.79 15.92
CA VAL A 47 -22.45 23.66 15.89
C VAL A 47 -23.25 23.46 17.17
N THR A 48 -23.66 24.56 17.80
CA THR A 48 -24.55 24.53 18.96
C THR A 48 -25.80 25.37 18.70
N GLN A 49 -26.93 24.89 19.21
CA GLN A 49 -28.20 25.60 19.17
C GLN A 49 -28.85 25.49 20.56
N HIS A 50 -29.22 26.63 21.15
CA HIS A 50 -29.75 26.70 22.53
C HIS A 50 -28.88 25.97 23.57
N GLY A 51 -27.55 26.06 23.43
CA GLY A 51 -26.60 25.41 24.33
C GLY A 51 -26.48 23.88 24.17
N LYS A 52 -27.11 23.28 23.14
CA LYS A 52 -26.98 21.86 22.81
C LYS A 52 -26.21 21.68 21.51
N TYR A 53 -25.36 20.66 21.45
CA TYR A 53 -24.69 20.28 20.21
C TYR A 53 -25.70 19.80 19.17
N VAL A 54 -25.56 20.27 17.94
CA VAL A 54 -26.34 19.82 16.79
C VAL A 54 -25.55 18.70 16.11
N SER A 55 -26.10 17.48 16.13
CA SER A 55 -25.41 16.28 15.63
C SER A 55 -25.75 15.92 14.18
N ASN A 56 -26.79 16.52 13.62
CA ASN A 56 -27.35 16.18 12.30
C ASN A 56 -26.97 17.18 11.20
N ILE A 57 -25.82 17.86 11.33
CA ILE A 57 -25.31 18.75 10.28
C ILE A 57 -24.76 17.90 9.14
N GLY A 58 -25.33 18.05 7.95
CA GLY A 58 -24.86 17.40 6.72
C GLY A 58 -23.85 18.25 5.95
N LYS A 59 -23.25 17.67 4.91
CA LYS A 59 -22.31 18.38 4.02
C LYS A 59 -22.95 19.60 3.34
N ASP A 60 -24.23 19.51 3.01
CA ASP A 60 -24.95 20.53 2.25
C ASP A 60 -25.35 21.74 3.13
N ASP A 61 -25.21 21.59 4.45
CA ASP A 61 -25.47 22.65 5.44
C ASP A 61 -24.24 23.53 5.72
N ILE A 62 -23.09 23.21 5.12
CA ILE A 62 -21.79 23.85 5.41
C ILE A 62 -21.17 24.41 4.14
N GLU A 63 -20.74 25.68 4.19
CA GLU A 63 -19.96 26.33 3.15
C GLU A 63 -18.65 26.87 3.75
N VAL A 64 -17.52 26.47 3.18
CA VAL A 64 -16.22 27.07 3.54
C VAL A 64 -15.96 28.25 2.61
N ARG A 65 -15.56 29.39 3.19
CA ARG A 65 -15.16 30.58 2.44
C ARG A 65 -13.81 31.08 2.89
N GLU A 66 -12.97 31.47 1.94
CA GLU A 66 -11.72 32.19 2.15
C GLU A 66 -11.87 33.56 1.49
N ASP A 67 -11.67 34.63 2.26
CA ASP A 67 -11.89 36.01 1.79
C ASP A 67 -13.23 36.24 1.09
N GLY A 68 -14.27 35.53 1.55
CA GLY A 68 -15.63 35.59 1.02
C GLY A 68 -15.88 34.72 -0.23
N GLN A 69 -14.84 34.12 -0.83
CA GLN A 69 -14.95 33.20 -1.95
C GLN A 69 -15.20 31.77 -1.47
N ARG A 70 -16.16 31.07 -2.10
CA ARG A 70 -16.48 29.67 -1.80
C ARG A 70 -15.30 28.77 -2.15
N GLN A 71 -14.91 27.92 -1.21
CA GLN A 71 -13.88 26.90 -1.39
C GLN A 71 -14.50 25.52 -1.61
N GLU A 72 -13.81 24.66 -2.35
CA GLU A 72 -14.16 23.25 -2.46
C GLU A 72 -13.77 22.53 -1.17
N ALA A 73 -14.76 22.09 -0.40
CA ALA A 73 -14.54 21.38 0.84
C ALA A 73 -14.78 19.88 0.64
N ALA A 74 -13.75 19.08 0.91
CA ALA A 74 -13.91 17.65 1.14
C ALA A 74 -14.35 17.44 2.59
N PHE A 75 -15.49 16.80 2.80
CA PHE A 75 -15.99 16.48 4.14
C PHE A 75 -15.40 15.17 4.62
N PHE A 76 -14.59 15.24 5.67
CA PHE A 76 -14.06 14.07 6.37
C PHE A 76 -14.99 13.71 7.53
N GLU A 77 -15.50 12.49 7.45
CA GLU A 77 -16.12 11.69 8.50
C GLU A 77 -16.85 12.41 9.65
N THR A 78 -18.19 12.50 9.57
CA THR A 78 -19.04 12.68 10.75
C THR A 78 -19.39 11.32 11.37
N ARG A 79 -19.73 11.26 12.67
CA ARG A 79 -20.19 10.01 13.33
C ARG A 79 -21.33 9.30 12.58
N HIS A 80 -22.11 10.02 11.78
CA HIS A 80 -23.15 9.49 10.92
C HIS A 80 -22.64 8.92 9.58
N SER A 81 -21.50 9.38 9.09
CA SER A 81 -20.84 8.82 7.88
C SER A 81 -19.99 7.57 8.15
N LEU A 82 -19.61 7.33 9.41
CA LEU A 82 -18.90 6.10 9.85
C LEU A 82 -19.68 4.81 9.52
N GLN A 83 -20.99 4.91 9.31
CA GLN A 83 -21.84 3.78 8.94
C GLN A 83 -21.54 3.21 7.54
N THR A 84 -20.80 3.94 6.70
CA THR A 84 -20.60 3.57 5.28
C THR A 84 -19.18 3.18 4.92
N LEU A 85 -18.22 3.30 5.84
CA LEU A 85 -16.84 2.94 5.56
C LEU A 85 -16.66 1.43 5.71
N PRO A 86 -16.29 0.71 4.63
CA PRO A 86 -16.00 -0.71 4.73
C PRO A 86 -14.81 -0.89 5.70
N THR A 87 -15.10 -1.47 6.86
CA THR A 87 -14.09 -1.68 7.90
C THR A 87 -13.35 -2.97 7.62
N ASP A 88 -12.03 -2.89 7.42
CA ASP A 88 -11.15 -4.04 7.33
C ASP A 88 -10.49 -4.29 8.69
N VAL A 89 -10.80 -5.43 9.32
CA VAL A 89 -10.13 -5.85 10.57
C VAL A 89 -9.14 -6.96 10.26
N ILE A 90 -7.89 -6.76 10.64
CA ILE A 90 -6.82 -7.75 10.50
C ILE A 90 -6.56 -8.38 11.86
N LEU A 91 -6.79 -9.69 11.95
CA LEU A 91 -6.49 -10.51 13.12
C LEU A 91 -5.23 -11.33 12.84
N ALA A 92 -4.14 -11.03 13.54
CA ALA A 92 -2.88 -11.76 13.43
C ALA A 92 -2.64 -12.58 14.69
N PHE A 93 -2.47 -13.89 14.53
CA PHE A 93 -2.31 -14.86 15.62
C PHE A 93 -0.88 -15.38 15.69
N ASP A 94 -0.26 -15.25 16.86
CA ASP A 94 1.01 -15.91 17.15
C ASP A 94 0.79 -17.43 17.20
N CYS A 95 1.33 -18.11 16.21
CA CYS A 95 1.28 -19.56 16.05
C CYS A 95 2.62 -20.21 16.45
N SER A 96 3.53 -19.49 17.12
CA SER A 96 4.79 -20.05 17.58
C SER A 96 4.59 -21.28 18.46
N ARG A 97 5.61 -22.15 18.49
CA ARG A 97 5.55 -23.40 19.26
C ARG A 97 5.25 -23.12 20.74
N GLN A 98 5.84 -22.09 21.33
CA GLN A 98 5.61 -21.71 22.73
C GLN A 98 4.15 -21.31 22.97
N MET A 99 3.56 -20.52 22.07
CA MET A 99 2.16 -20.08 22.19
C MET A 99 1.18 -21.25 22.04
N ARG A 100 1.50 -22.18 21.15
CA ARG A 100 0.69 -23.38 20.88
C ARG A 100 0.77 -24.39 22.02
N ASP A 101 1.98 -24.70 22.48
CA ASP A 101 2.23 -25.66 23.56
C ASP A 101 1.65 -25.17 24.89
N ALA A 102 1.62 -23.85 25.12
CA ALA A 102 0.99 -23.23 26.27
C ALA A 102 -0.55 -23.12 26.18
N GLY A 103 -1.16 -23.55 25.06
CA GLY A 103 -2.61 -23.54 24.86
C GLY A 103 -3.23 -22.15 24.69
N PHE A 104 -2.43 -21.12 24.42
CA PHE A 104 -2.91 -19.74 24.24
C PHE A 104 -3.51 -19.48 22.85
N LEU A 105 -3.23 -20.36 21.88
CA LEU A 105 -3.89 -20.33 20.59
C LEU A 105 -5.22 -21.08 20.65
N ASN A 106 -6.32 -20.35 20.85
CA ASN A 106 -7.67 -20.90 20.77
C ASN A 106 -8.40 -20.41 19.50
N PRO A 107 -8.56 -21.28 18.48
CA PRO A 107 -9.32 -20.96 17.28
C PRO A 107 -10.76 -20.49 17.52
N GLN A 108 -11.39 -20.92 18.62
CA GLN A 108 -12.78 -20.54 18.94
C GLN A 108 -12.92 -19.07 19.36
N THR A 109 -11.81 -18.36 19.58
CA THR A 109 -11.80 -16.92 19.81
C THR A 109 -12.18 -16.14 18.55
N ILE A 110 -12.04 -16.74 17.36
CA ILE A 110 -12.56 -16.17 16.12
C ILE A 110 -14.06 -16.47 16.05
N GLN A 111 -14.88 -15.52 16.51
CA GLN A 111 -16.34 -15.68 16.54
C GLN A 111 -17.01 -14.99 15.37
N ALA A 112 -18.08 -15.61 14.86
CA ALA A 112 -18.96 -15.02 13.84
C ALA A 112 -19.53 -13.66 14.24
N LYS A 113 -19.65 -13.38 15.55
CA LYS A 113 -20.09 -12.08 16.08
C LYS A 113 -19.22 -10.92 15.59
N LEU A 114 -17.94 -11.16 15.32
CA LEU A 114 -17.02 -10.15 14.79
C LEU A 114 -17.48 -9.63 13.42
N LEU A 115 -18.16 -10.45 12.60
CA LEU A 115 -18.66 -10.01 11.29
C LEU A 115 -19.96 -9.20 11.37
N GLY A 116 -20.63 -9.20 12.52
CA GLY A 116 -21.93 -8.55 12.72
C GLY A 116 -21.86 -7.13 13.30
N GLU A 117 -20.67 -6.63 13.64
CA GLU A 117 -20.51 -5.34 14.33
C GLU A 117 -20.52 -4.12 13.40
N GLY A 118 -20.46 -4.31 12.07
CA GLY A 118 -20.53 -3.20 11.12
C GLY A 118 -21.00 -3.63 9.73
N ASP A 119 -21.85 -2.80 9.12
CA ASP A 119 -22.30 -2.97 7.73
C ASP A 119 -21.08 -2.97 6.80
N GLY A 120 -20.82 -4.09 6.13
CA GLY A 120 -19.69 -4.23 5.21
C GLY A 120 -18.33 -4.49 5.87
N MET A 121 -18.28 -4.90 7.13
CA MET A 121 -17.03 -5.34 7.75
C MET A 121 -16.43 -6.58 7.06
N ARG A 122 -15.13 -6.58 6.82
CA ARG A 122 -14.36 -7.72 6.31
C ARG A 122 -13.24 -8.06 7.29
N ILE A 123 -13.05 -9.35 7.55
CA ILE A 123 -12.02 -9.84 8.47
C ILE A 123 -10.95 -10.57 7.68
N ALA A 124 -9.70 -10.18 7.86
CA ALA A 124 -8.54 -10.93 7.40
C ALA A 124 -7.88 -11.65 8.57
N VAL A 125 -7.63 -12.95 8.42
CA VAL A 125 -6.98 -13.77 9.44
C VAL A 125 -5.60 -14.16 8.97
N TYR A 126 -4.61 -13.93 9.81
CA TYR A 126 -3.22 -14.32 9.61
C TYR A 126 -2.75 -15.17 10.78
N GLY A 127 -2.01 -16.23 10.50
CA GLY A 127 -1.18 -16.92 11.49
C GLY A 127 0.28 -16.55 11.25
N PHE A 128 1.08 -16.37 12.30
CA PHE A 128 2.52 -16.11 12.12
C PHE A 128 3.40 -16.90 13.09
N SER A 129 4.61 -17.22 12.64
CA SER A 129 5.70 -17.72 13.48
C SER A 129 7.00 -16.98 13.13
N ASP A 130 7.77 -17.56 12.22
CA ASP A 130 8.93 -16.99 11.51
C ASP A 130 8.53 -16.16 10.29
N GLN A 131 7.35 -16.42 9.73
CA GLN A 131 6.74 -15.65 8.64
C GLN A 131 5.23 -15.56 8.84
N ALA A 132 4.59 -14.61 8.16
CA ALA A 132 3.14 -14.44 8.19
C ALA A 132 2.46 -15.24 7.08
N TYR A 133 1.42 -15.97 7.45
CA TYR A 133 0.58 -16.76 6.54
C TYR A 133 -0.81 -16.16 6.53
N ARG A 134 -1.24 -15.67 5.35
CA ARG A 134 -2.62 -15.23 5.15
C ARG A 134 -3.52 -16.45 5.06
N LEU A 135 -4.47 -16.58 5.97
CA LEU A 135 -5.42 -17.69 6.00
C LEU A 135 -6.72 -17.35 5.27
N THR A 136 -7.22 -16.13 5.43
CA THR A 136 -8.38 -15.63 4.67
C THR A 136 -8.47 -14.10 4.67
N GLY A 137 -9.38 -13.55 3.86
CA GLY A 137 -9.89 -12.19 3.95
C GLY A 137 -11.33 -12.19 3.47
N THR A 138 -12.30 -12.20 4.40
CA THR A 138 -13.66 -12.62 4.11
C THR A 138 -14.74 -11.87 4.90
N ARG A 139 -15.95 -11.89 4.36
CA ARG A 139 -17.20 -11.53 5.07
C ARG A 139 -18.05 -12.77 5.38
N ASP A 140 -17.62 -13.94 4.94
CA ASP A 140 -18.35 -15.19 5.07
C ASP A 140 -17.96 -15.91 6.37
N VAL A 141 -18.98 -16.26 7.17
CA VAL A 141 -18.79 -16.96 8.45
C VAL A 141 -18.19 -18.35 8.24
N GLY A 142 -18.54 -19.04 7.15
CA GLY A 142 -17.98 -20.36 6.82
C GLY A 142 -16.49 -20.30 6.51
N GLU A 143 -16.05 -19.32 5.72
CA GLU A 143 -14.65 -19.06 5.44
C GLU A 143 -13.87 -18.62 6.68
N LEU A 144 -14.49 -17.82 7.56
CA LEU A 144 -13.88 -17.41 8.82
C LEU A 144 -13.67 -18.60 9.76
N ASN A 145 -14.67 -19.49 9.88
CA ASN A 145 -14.56 -20.73 10.65
C ASN A 145 -13.50 -21.68 10.08
N ARG A 146 -13.39 -21.75 8.74
CA ARG A 146 -12.33 -22.53 8.09
C ARG A 146 -10.95 -21.96 8.43
N ALA A 147 -10.78 -20.64 8.37
CA ALA A 147 -9.53 -19.98 8.71
C ALA A 147 -9.13 -20.22 10.18
N ALA A 148 -10.09 -20.24 11.10
CA ALA A 148 -9.85 -20.62 12.50
C ALA A 148 -9.26 -22.05 12.61
N GLY A 149 -9.82 -23.02 11.88
CA GLY A 149 -9.29 -24.38 11.84
C GLY A 149 -7.87 -24.48 11.23
N LEU A 150 -7.51 -23.56 10.33
CA LEU A 150 -6.18 -23.50 9.73
C LEU A 150 -5.11 -22.93 10.67
N LEU A 151 -5.49 -22.17 11.71
CA LEU A 151 -4.52 -21.62 12.67
C LEU A 151 -3.65 -22.70 13.31
N MET A 152 -4.26 -23.83 13.69
CA MET A 152 -3.55 -24.97 14.29
C MET A 152 -2.62 -25.69 13.29
N GLN A 153 -2.87 -25.52 11.99
CA GLN A 153 -2.12 -26.12 10.90
C GLN A 153 -1.00 -25.21 10.38
N THR A 154 -1.03 -23.92 10.72
CA THR A 154 0.07 -22.98 10.46
C THR A 154 1.38 -23.58 10.98
N PRO A 155 2.51 -23.47 10.28
CA PRO A 155 3.79 -23.98 10.79
C PRO A 155 4.14 -23.44 12.19
N ALA A 156 4.51 -24.32 13.13
CA ALA A 156 4.97 -23.95 14.48
C ALA A 156 6.50 -23.88 14.49
N ARG A 157 7.05 -22.71 14.18
CA ARG A 157 8.47 -22.46 14.43
C ARG A 157 8.65 -21.79 15.78
N PRO A 158 9.72 -22.12 16.53
CA PRO A 158 10.11 -21.31 17.68
C PRO A 158 10.39 -19.88 17.19
N LEU A 159 9.88 -18.89 17.90
CA LEU A 159 10.36 -17.52 17.66
C LEU A 159 11.86 -17.48 17.95
N PRO A 160 12.68 -16.85 17.10
CA PRO A 160 14.08 -16.63 17.43
C PRO A 160 14.12 -15.88 18.77
N LEU A 161 14.81 -16.47 19.75
CA LEU A 161 14.98 -15.86 21.07
C LEU A 161 15.74 -14.55 20.89
N LEU A 162 15.02 -13.43 20.76
CA LEU A 162 15.61 -12.08 20.84
C LEU A 162 16.07 -11.74 22.27
N TYR A 163 16.00 -12.69 23.21
CA TYR A 163 16.35 -12.50 24.62
C TYR A 163 17.54 -13.36 25.07
N LYS A 164 18.68 -13.24 24.36
CA LYS A 164 19.99 -13.64 24.91
C LYS A 164 21.02 -12.57 24.59
N SER A 165 20.86 -11.40 25.21
CA SER A 165 21.90 -10.37 25.33
C SER A 165 21.46 -9.33 26.35
N ILE A 166 21.41 -9.73 27.63
CA ILE A 166 21.65 -8.85 28.79
C ILE A 166 22.32 -9.71 29.86
#